data_AF-A0A835NQM3-F1
#
_entry.id   AF-A0A835NQM3-F1
#
_cell.length_a   1.000
_cell.length_b   1.000
_cell.length_c   1.000
_cell.angle_alpha   90.00
_cell.angle_beta   90.00
_cell.angle_gamma   90.00
#
_symmetry.space_group_name_H-M   'P 1'
#
loop_
_entity.id
_entity.type
_entity.pdbx_description
1 polymer ?
#
loop_
_entity_poly.entity_id
_entity_poly.type
_entity_poly.pdbx_seq_one_letter_code
_entity_poly.pdbx_strand_id
1 'polypeptide(L)'
;VPPPPPLPGVGVPPPPPLPGAGVPPPPPPLPGLGMPPPAPPPLPGSAPPLPAPVPGGSYPAVPQGCGFLPPPLPSGLFAMGMNQEKGSRKHVIEPSRPMKPLYWTRIQLHSKRDSSASLVWEKIEEPSIDYHEFEELFSKTAVKERKKPISDTITKTKTKQVVKLLSNKRSQAVGILMSSLHLDMKDIQHAVVNLDNSVVDLETLQALYENRAQSDELEKIEKHSKASKEKENAKSLDKPEQFLYELSLIPNFSERVFCILFQSTFSESIGSIRRKLELLQKLCETLKNESGVMRVLGLVLAFGNYMNGGNRTRGQADGFGLDILPKLKDVKSSDNSRSLLSYIVSYYLRNFDEDAGREQCIFPLPDPQDLFQASQLKFDDFQKDLRKMKKDLRACETEAAKVYQLSLEEHLQPFKDNMEQFISQ
;
A
#
# COMPACT_ATOMS: atom_id res chain seq x y z
N VAL A 1 -80.21 -43.01 8.32
CA VAL A 1 -79.36 -44.20 8.55
C VAL A 1 -78.01 -43.91 7.91
N PRO A 2 -76.89 -43.89 8.66
CA PRO A 2 -75.57 -43.57 8.12
C PRO A 2 -74.97 -44.78 7.36
N PRO A 3 -74.02 -44.56 6.43
CA PRO A 3 -73.36 -45.64 5.69
C PRO A 3 -72.40 -46.44 6.61
N PRO A 4 -72.15 -47.72 6.29
CA PRO A 4 -71.35 -48.61 7.14
C PRO A 4 -69.85 -48.28 7.08
N PRO A 5 -69.08 -48.62 8.14
CA PRO A 5 -67.64 -48.36 8.20
C PRO A 5 -66.84 -49.36 7.31
N PRO A 6 -65.67 -48.96 6.78
CA PRO A 6 -64.86 -49.80 5.93
C PRO A 6 -64.04 -50.84 6.72
N LEU A 7 -63.92 -52.04 6.15
CA LEU A 7 -63.19 -53.18 6.70
C LEU A 7 -61.66 -52.99 6.63
N PRO A 8 -60.89 -53.56 7.58
CA PRO A 8 -59.44 -53.37 7.64
C PRO A 8 -58.67 -54.40 6.80
N GLY A 9 -57.73 -53.89 6.01
CA GLY A 9 -56.48 -54.60 5.67
C GLY A 9 -56.50 -55.49 4.42
N VAL A 10 -56.09 -54.91 3.29
CA VAL A 10 -55.28 -55.62 2.28
C VAL A 10 -54.26 -54.63 1.74
N GLY A 11 -52.97 -54.90 1.98
CA GLY A 11 -51.85 -54.01 1.67
C GLY A 11 -51.54 -53.92 0.19
N VAL A 12 -51.24 -52.71 -0.27
CA VAL A 12 -50.65 -52.41 -1.59
C VAL A 12 -49.13 -52.30 -1.40
N PRO A 13 -48.28 -52.95 -2.23
CA PRO A 13 -46.83 -52.83 -2.09
C PRO A 13 -46.34 -51.44 -2.51
N PRO A 14 -45.26 -50.90 -1.90
CA PRO A 14 -44.75 -49.58 -2.24
C PRO A 14 -44.00 -49.57 -3.59
N PRO A 15 -44.02 -48.45 -4.32
CA PRO A 15 -43.28 -48.30 -5.58
C PRO A 15 -41.76 -48.21 -5.35
N PRO A 16 -40.93 -48.56 -6.37
CA PRO A 16 -39.47 -48.52 -6.26
C PRO A 16 -38.94 -47.06 -6.23
N PRO A 17 -37.79 -46.81 -5.59
CA PRO A 17 -37.24 -45.46 -5.44
C PRO A 17 -36.57 -44.94 -6.73
N LEU A 18 -36.76 -43.64 -7.00
CA LEU A 18 -36.12 -42.92 -8.10
C LEU A 18 -34.60 -42.70 -7.84
N PRO A 19 -33.73 -42.83 -8.85
CA PRO A 19 -32.29 -42.56 -8.70
C PRO A 19 -32.01 -41.05 -8.65
N GLY A 20 -31.29 -40.58 -7.62
CA GLY A 20 -30.65 -39.26 -7.64
C GLY A 20 -30.99 -38.26 -6.52
N ALA A 21 -31.66 -38.65 -5.44
CA ALA A 21 -31.81 -37.79 -4.26
C ALA A 21 -30.62 -37.98 -3.30
N GLY A 22 -29.71 -37.01 -3.29
CA GLY A 22 -28.61 -36.94 -2.33
C GLY A 22 -29.12 -36.87 -0.88
N VAL A 23 -28.30 -37.38 0.04
CA VAL A 23 -28.55 -37.43 1.48
C VAL A 23 -28.83 -36.01 2.01
N PRO A 24 -29.89 -35.78 2.82
CA PRO A 24 -30.10 -34.48 3.44
C PRO A 24 -29.00 -34.19 4.48
N PRO A 25 -28.60 -32.93 4.69
CA PRO A 25 -27.60 -32.57 5.69
C PRO A 25 -28.08 -32.90 7.11
N PRO A 26 -27.16 -33.16 8.06
CA PRO A 26 -27.52 -33.51 9.43
C PRO A 26 -28.27 -32.37 10.14
N PRO A 27 -29.18 -32.69 11.07
CA PRO A 27 -29.93 -31.69 11.82
C PRO A 27 -29.02 -30.88 12.77
N PRO A 28 -29.36 -29.61 13.06
CA PRO A 28 -28.63 -28.79 14.02
C PRO A 28 -28.78 -29.36 15.45
N PRO A 29 -27.78 -29.17 16.33
CA PRO A 29 -27.81 -29.71 17.69
C PRO A 29 -28.91 -29.06 18.53
N LEU A 30 -29.58 -29.87 19.35
CA LEU A 30 -30.63 -29.44 20.28
C LEU A 30 -30.03 -28.57 21.41
N PRO A 31 -30.67 -27.45 21.80
CA PRO A 31 -30.22 -26.62 22.91
C PRO A 31 -30.57 -27.32 24.24
N GLY A 32 -29.58 -27.56 25.12
CA GLY A 32 -29.89 -27.92 26.51
C GLY A 32 -29.05 -29.01 27.19
N LEU A 33 -27.97 -29.51 26.60
CA LEU A 33 -26.99 -30.32 27.35
C LEU A 33 -25.72 -29.49 27.54
N GLY A 34 -25.54 -29.02 28.77
CA GLY A 34 -24.42 -28.19 29.20
C GLY A 34 -23.07 -28.82 28.88
N MET A 35 -22.13 -27.96 28.50
CA MET A 35 -20.73 -28.33 28.34
C MET A 35 -20.18 -28.94 29.63
N PRO A 36 -19.34 -29.99 29.57
CA PRO A 36 -18.57 -30.38 30.74
C PRO A 36 -17.65 -29.21 31.14
N PRO A 37 -17.45 -28.97 32.45
CA PRO A 37 -16.64 -27.84 32.92
C PRO A 37 -15.20 -27.94 32.39
N PRO A 38 -14.53 -26.79 32.15
CA PRO A 38 -13.14 -26.77 31.70
C PRO A 38 -12.22 -27.40 32.75
N ALA A 39 -11.25 -28.18 32.27
CA ALA A 39 -10.24 -28.77 33.14
C ALA A 39 -9.43 -27.68 33.88
N PRO A 40 -9.10 -27.88 35.18
CA PRO A 40 -8.31 -26.92 35.94
C PRO A 40 -6.88 -26.78 35.38
N PRO A 41 -6.25 -25.59 35.51
CA PRO A 41 -4.91 -25.34 35.01
C PRO A 41 -3.86 -26.11 35.85
N PRO A 42 -2.77 -26.62 35.24
CA PRO A 42 -1.73 -27.31 35.97
C PRO A 42 -0.89 -26.35 36.82
N LEU A 43 -0.68 -26.69 38.09
CA LEU A 43 0.25 -26.01 39.00
C LEU A 43 1.71 -26.39 38.68
N PRO A 44 2.67 -25.48 38.92
CA PRO A 44 4.03 -25.62 38.43
C PRO A 44 4.88 -26.52 39.33
N GLY A 45 5.54 -27.51 38.71
CA GLY A 45 6.69 -28.20 39.29
C GLY A 45 6.46 -29.65 39.69
N SER A 46 6.66 -30.57 38.76
CA SER A 46 7.42 -31.83 38.95
C SER A 46 7.35 -32.67 37.67
N ALA A 47 8.51 -33.17 37.25
CA ALA A 47 8.75 -33.85 35.97
C ALA A 47 8.03 -35.21 35.83
N PRO A 48 7.62 -35.61 34.61
CA PRO A 48 7.33 -37.00 34.27
C PRO A 48 8.52 -37.71 33.58
N PRO A 49 8.51 -39.06 33.51
CA PRO A 49 9.68 -39.88 33.23
C PRO A 49 9.97 -40.09 31.72
N LEU A 50 11.22 -40.48 31.43
CA LEU A 50 11.81 -40.76 30.12
C LEU A 50 11.26 -42.04 29.45
N PRO A 51 11.12 -42.05 28.11
CA PRO A 51 11.32 -43.23 27.28
C PRO A 51 12.65 -43.18 26.51
N ALA A 52 13.30 -44.33 26.35
CA ALA A 52 14.57 -44.54 25.66
C ALA A 52 14.37 -44.72 24.10
N PRO A 53 15.42 -44.81 23.26
CA PRO A 53 15.65 -43.89 22.15
C PRO A 53 15.42 -44.49 20.75
N VAL A 54 15.20 -43.61 19.75
CA VAL A 54 15.34 -43.92 18.31
C VAL A 54 16.22 -42.82 17.68
N PRO A 55 17.20 -43.14 16.81
CA PRO A 55 18.35 -42.25 16.57
C PRO A 55 18.21 -41.34 15.34
N GLY A 56 18.75 -40.12 15.49
CA GLY A 56 19.33 -39.28 14.42
C GLY A 56 18.35 -38.30 13.78
N GLY A 57 18.61 -37.00 13.67
CA GLY A 57 19.80 -36.21 13.97
C GLY A 57 19.43 -34.71 13.94
N SER A 58 20.34 -33.93 14.48
CA SER A 58 20.26 -32.55 14.97
C SER A 58 19.97 -31.44 13.95
N TYR A 59 19.17 -30.46 14.40
CA TYR A 59 19.04 -29.07 13.93
C TYR A 59 20.32 -28.23 14.23
N PRO A 60 20.30 -26.87 14.13
CA PRO A 60 20.23 -26.02 12.93
C PRO A 60 21.37 -24.95 12.94
N ALA A 61 21.51 -24.15 11.86
CA ALA A 61 21.81 -22.71 11.87
C ALA A 61 22.51 -22.26 10.56
N VAL A 62 22.13 -21.07 10.09
CA VAL A 62 22.71 -20.35 8.96
C VAL A 62 24.05 -19.73 9.37
N PRO A 63 25.05 -19.74 8.49
CA PRO A 63 25.78 -18.49 8.25
C PRO A 63 26.07 -18.22 6.76
N GLN A 64 26.02 -16.93 6.43
CA GLN A 64 26.87 -16.20 5.46
C GLN A 64 27.51 -16.95 4.29
N GLY A 65 27.38 -16.43 3.08
CA GLY A 65 28.36 -16.74 2.05
C GLY A 65 28.02 -16.28 0.65
N CYS A 66 28.70 -15.23 0.24
CA CYS A 66 28.81 -14.74 -1.13
C CYS A 66 28.98 -15.85 -2.18
N GLY A 67 28.26 -15.69 -3.29
CA GLY A 67 28.78 -15.74 -4.65
C GLY A 67 29.43 -17.02 -5.14
N PHE A 68 28.80 -17.69 -6.10
CA PHE A 68 29.53 -18.41 -7.14
C PHE A 68 28.86 -18.25 -8.50
N LEU A 69 29.70 -17.88 -9.47
CA LEU A 69 29.47 -17.89 -10.91
C LEU A 69 29.01 -19.28 -11.37
N PRO A 70 28.20 -19.41 -12.45
CA PRO A 70 27.99 -20.71 -13.07
C PRO A 70 29.27 -21.16 -13.81
N PRO A 71 29.78 -22.38 -13.59
CA PRO A 71 30.91 -22.93 -14.35
C PRO A 71 30.45 -23.42 -15.74
N PRO A 72 31.38 -23.58 -16.70
CA PRO A 72 31.08 -23.89 -18.09
C PRO A 72 30.63 -25.35 -18.28
N LEU A 73 29.81 -25.54 -19.32
CA LEU A 73 29.33 -26.84 -19.82
C LEU A 73 30.47 -27.82 -20.15
N PRO A 74 30.24 -29.12 -19.95
CA PRO A 74 30.81 -30.16 -20.79
C PRO A 74 29.77 -30.71 -21.77
N SER A 75 30.17 -30.71 -23.03
CA SER A 75 29.47 -31.29 -24.17
C SER A 75 29.23 -32.80 -24.02
N GLY A 76 28.04 -33.25 -24.44
CA GLY A 76 27.83 -34.59 -24.97
C GLY A 76 26.94 -35.50 -24.13
N LEU A 77 25.66 -35.60 -24.51
CA LEU A 77 24.95 -36.85 -24.78
C LEU A 77 23.52 -36.54 -25.23
N PHE A 78 23.26 -36.80 -26.50
CA PHE A 78 21.95 -36.77 -27.11
C PHE A 78 21.00 -37.74 -26.39
N ALA A 79 19.91 -37.23 -25.83
CA ALA A 79 18.71 -38.00 -25.57
C ALA A 79 17.51 -37.15 -25.97
N MET A 80 16.73 -37.70 -26.91
CA MET A 80 15.53 -37.13 -27.49
C MET A 80 14.60 -36.48 -26.45
N GLY A 81 14.37 -35.19 -26.64
CA GLY A 81 13.28 -34.45 -26.05
C GLY A 81 12.99 -33.27 -26.94
N MET A 82 12.35 -33.52 -28.08
CA MET A 82 11.74 -32.47 -28.89
C MET A 82 10.66 -31.81 -28.02
N ASN A 83 11.06 -30.87 -27.17
CA ASN A 83 10.15 -29.93 -26.56
C ASN A 83 9.72 -29.03 -27.71
N GLN A 84 8.57 -29.38 -28.27
CA GLN A 84 7.88 -28.61 -29.27
C GLN A 84 7.51 -27.27 -28.60
N GLU A 85 8.39 -26.28 -28.67
CA GLU A 85 8.09 -24.91 -28.26
C GLU A 85 6.93 -24.43 -29.12
N LYS A 86 5.73 -24.48 -28.52
CA LYS A 86 4.50 -23.98 -29.15
C LYS A 86 4.71 -22.49 -29.44
N GLY A 87 4.66 -22.17 -30.73
CA GLY A 87 5.15 -20.92 -31.31
C GLY A 87 4.66 -19.65 -30.61
N SER A 88 5.59 -18.72 -30.39
CA SER A 88 5.25 -17.33 -30.10
C SER A 88 4.37 -16.79 -31.22
N ARG A 89 3.28 -16.08 -30.87
CA ARG A 89 2.40 -15.43 -31.86
C ARG A 89 3.14 -14.37 -32.70
N LYS A 90 4.24 -13.81 -32.19
CA LYS A 90 5.03 -12.79 -32.86
C LYS A 90 6.27 -13.40 -33.52
N HIS A 91 6.65 -12.83 -34.67
CA HIS A 91 7.86 -13.20 -35.41
C HIS A 91 9.11 -12.78 -34.64
N VAL A 92 10.23 -13.47 -34.88
CA VAL A 92 11.53 -13.10 -34.32
C VAL A 92 12.04 -11.82 -35.02
N ILE A 93 12.45 -10.81 -34.27
CA ILE A 93 12.97 -9.56 -34.82
C ILE A 93 14.44 -9.43 -34.41
N GLU A 94 15.32 -9.24 -35.39
CA GLU A 94 16.76 -9.02 -35.19
C GLU A 94 17.16 -7.67 -35.80
N PRO A 95 17.51 -6.66 -34.97
CA PRO A 95 18.00 -5.36 -35.45
C PRO A 95 19.36 -5.47 -36.14
N SER A 96 19.67 -4.53 -37.03
CA SER A 96 20.96 -4.48 -37.74
C SER A 96 22.13 -4.04 -36.83
N ARG A 97 21.82 -3.34 -35.72
CA ARG A 97 22.78 -2.84 -34.72
C ARG A 97 22.38 -3.26 -33.30
N PRO A 98 23.35 -3.49 -32.38
CA PRO A 98 23.02 -3.75 -30.98
C PRO A 98 22.29 -2.55 -30.35
N MET A 99 21.04 -2.75 -29.93
CA MET A 99 20.20 -1.68 -29.35
C MET A 99 20.41 -1.52 -27.84
N LYS A 100 20.11 -0.33 -27.30
CA LYS A 100 19.98 -0.13 -25.85
C LYS A 100 18.79 -0.96 -25.33
N PRO A 101 18.94 -1.71 -24.23
CA PRO A 101 17.87 -2.57 -23.74
C PRO A 101 16.71 -1.76 -23.12
N LEU A 102 15.47 -2.18 -23.42
CA LEU A 102 14.27 -1.73 -22.72
C LEU A 102 13.88 -2.77 -21.68
N TYR A 103 13.99 -2.43 -20.40
CA TYR A 103 13.77 -3.35 -19.27
C TYR A 103 12.28 -3.50 -18.91
N TRP A 104 11.47 -4.03 -19.82
CA TRP A 104 10.06 -4.32 -19.55
C TRP A 104 9.83 -5.70 -18.91
N THR A 105 8.66 -5.91 -18.31
CA THR A 105 8.21 -7.25 -17.90
C THR A 105 7.40 -7.87 -19.04
N ARG A 106 7.87 -9.00 -19.58
CA ARG A 106 7.26 -9.67 -20.74
C ARG A 106 5.92 -10.32 -20.36
N ILE A 107 4.87 -10.04 -21.14
CA ILE A 107 3.57 -10.76 -21.09
C ILE A 107 3.51 -11.74 -22.26
N GLN A 108 3.22 -13.01 -21.98
CA GLN A 108 3.15 -14.06 -23.00
C GLN A 108 1.75 -14.66 -23.05
N LEU A 109 1.03 -14.41 -24.15
CA LEU A 109 -0.30 -14.93 -24.36
C LEU A 109 -0.24 -16.42 -24.74
N HIS A 110 -0.98 -17.25 -24.02
CA HIS A 110 -1.13 -18.68 -24.35
C HIS A 110 -2.38 -18.89 -25.21
N SER A 111 -2.25 -19.68 -26.28
CA SER A 111 -3.33 -19.89 -27.27
C SER A 111 -4.55 -20.68 -26.77
N LYS A 112 -4.58 -21.12 -25.51
CA LYS A 112 -5.75 -21.77 -24.91
C LYS A 112 -6.24 -20.95 -23.72
N ARG A 113 -7.32 -20.21 -23.91
CA ARG A 113 -8.10 -19.62 -22.82
C ARG A 113 -9.58 -19.69 -23.19
N ASP A 114 -10.35 -20.44 -22.40
CA ASP A 114 -11.81 -20.48 -22.46
C ASP A 114 -12.38 -19.29 -21.67
N SER A 115 -12.10 -18.06 -22.12
CA SER A 115 -12.69 -16.85 -21.53
C SER A 115 -13.28 -15.97 -22.61
N SER A 116 -14.52 -15.56 -22.41
CA SER A 116 -15.34 -14.76 -23.33
C SER A 116 -14.86 -13.30 -23.48
N ALA A 117 -13.88 -12.85 -22.69
CA ALA A 117 -13.31 -11.52 -22.76
C ALA A 117 -11.95 -11.56 -23.47
N SER A 118 -11.89 -11.01 -24.68
CA SER A 118 -10.62 -10.82 -25.41
C SER A 118 -9.74 -9.78 -24.69
N LEU A 119 -8.48 -10.14 -24.46
CA LEU A 119 -7.51 -9.24 -23.83
C LEU A 119 -7.14 -8.11 -24.79
N VAL A 120 -6.83 -6.94 -24.25
CA VAL A 120 -6.35 -5.80 -25.05
C VAL A 120 -5.14 -6.19 -25.93
N TRP A 121 -4.22 -6.99 -25.38
CA TRP A 121 -3.02 -7.48 -26.08
C TRP A 121 -3.30 -8.46 -27.23
N GLU A 122 -4.53 -9.00 -27.34
CA GLU A 122 -4.93 -9.83 -28.48
C GLU A 122 -5.41 -9.00 -29.67
N LYS A 123 -5.78 -7.73 -29.44
CA LYS A 123 -6.34 -6.82 -30.45
C LYS A 123 -5.32 -5.81 -30.97
N ILE A 124 -4.19 -5.67 -30.30
CA ILE A 124 -3.13 -4.73 -30.69
C ILE A 124 -2.31 -5.35 -31.82
N GLU A 125 -2.34 -4.70 -32.98
CA GLU A 125 -1.49 -4.99 -34.12
C GLU A 125 -0.29 -4.02 -34.14
N GLU A 126 0.91 -4.53 -34.45
CA GLU A 126 2.11 -3.71 -34.58
C GLU A 126 2.14 -3.07 -35.98
N PRO A 127 2.28 -1.73 -36.10
CA PRO A 127 2.42 -1.10 -37.39
C PRO A 127 3.75 -1.48 -38.05
N SER A 128 3.79 -1.47 -39.38
CA SER A 128 5.04 -1.56 -40.13
C SER A 128 5.83 -0.27 -39.97
N ILE A 129 7.09 -0.35 -39.53
CA ILE A 129 7.97 0.80 -39.24
C ILE A 129 9.29 0.62 -39.98
N ASP A 130 9.82 1.69 -40.56
CA ASP A 130 11.22 1.77 -40.99
C ASP A 130 12.11 2.08 -39.77
N TYR A 131 12.99 1.15 -39.42
CA TYR A 131 13.80 1.23 -38.21
C TYR A 131 15.13 1.97 -38.40
N HIS A 132 15.46 2.50 -39.58
CA HIS A 132 16.78 3.10 -39.84
C HIS A 132 17.12 4.28 -38.91
N GLU A 133 16.24 5.27 -38.81
CA GLU A 133 16.41 6.41 -37.89
C GLU A 133 16.44 5.95 -36.42
N PHE A 134 15.57 5.01 -36.08
CA PHE A 134 15.47 4.48 -34.72
C PHE A 134 16.75 3.75 -34.28
N GLU A 135 17.35 2.96 -35.17
CA GLU A 135 18.63 2.30 -34.94
C GLU A 135 19.78 3.30 -34.80
N GLU A 136 19.77 4.41 -35.53
CA GLU A 136 20.77 5.47 -35.40
C GLU A 136 20.71 6.14 -34.02
N LEU A 137 19.50 6.46 -33.55
CA LEU A 137 19.28 7.16 -32.29
C LEU A 137 19.47 6.28 -31.04
N PHE A 138 19.05 5.01 -31.11
CA PHE A 138 18.93 4.14 -29.93
C PHE A 138 19.85 2.92 -29.93
N SER A 139 20.74 2.78 -30.91
CA SER A 139 21.82 1.79 -30.84
C SER A 139 22.77 2.08 -29.67
N LYS A 140 23.43 1.04 -29.19
CA LYS A 140 24.61 1.19 -28.34
C LYS A 140 25.64 1.92 -29.16
N THR A 141 26.03 3.11 -28.71
CA THR A 141 27.12 3.86 -29.34
C THR A 141 28.34 2.95 -29.38
N ALA A 142 28.86 2.67 -30.58
CA ALA A 142 30.14 2.00 -30.71
C ALA A 142 31.12 2.83 -29.88
N VAL A 143 31.60 2.26 -28.77
CA VAL A 143 32.73 2.84 -28.05
C VAL A 143 33.83 2.87 -29.10
N LYS A 144 34.11 4.05 -29.67
CA LYS A 144 35.38 4.28 -30.34
C LYS A 144 36.40 3.79 -29.33
N GLU A 145 37.04 2.67 -29.61
CA GLU A 145 38.22 2.25 -28.87
C GLU A 145 39.13 3.47 -28.88
N ARG A 146 39.18 4.18 -27.75
CA ARG A 146 40.29 5.07 -27.49
C ARG A 146 41.49 4.14 -27.52
N LYS A 147 42.20 4.15 -28.65
CA LYS A 147 43.50 3.52 -28.81
C LYS A 147 44.25 3.76 -27.52
N LYS A 148 44.56 2.68 -26.80
CA LYS A 148 45.53 2.73 -25.70
C LYS A 148 46.78 3.39 -26.27
N PRO A 149 47.27 4.53 -25.74
CA PRO A 149 48.64 4.90 -25.98
C PRO A 149 49.48 3.93 -25.16
N ILE A 150 50.14 2.99 -25.83
CA ILE A 150 51.32 2.33 -25.30
C ILE A 150 52.48 3.26 -25.64
N SER A 151 52.90 4.05 -24.67
CA SER A 151 54.32 4.23 -24.37
C SER A 151 54.47 4.87 -23.00
N ASP A 152 55.35 4.24 -22.23
CA ASP A 152 55.81 4.67 -20.93
C ASP A 152 56.26 6.13 -20.92
N THR A 153 55.72 6.92 -20.00
CA THR A 153 56.52 7.74 -19.10
C THR A 153 55.62 8.08 -17.93
N ILE A 154 56.11 7.77 -16.73
CA ILE A 154 55.60 8.25 -15.46
C ILE A 154 55.57 9.78 -15.52
N THR A 155 54.46 10.35 -15.96
CA THR A 155 53.92 11.55 -15.35
C THR A 155 52.80 11.07 -14.45
N LYS A 156 53.20 10.73 -13.21
CA LYS A 156 52.33 10.93 -12.06
C LYS A 156 51.86 12.39 -12.14
N THR A 157 50.77 12.67 -12.86
CA THR A 157 49.83 13.67 -12.40
C THR A 157 49.54 13.21 -10.99
N LYS A 158 50.09 13.94 -10.01
CA LYS A 158 49.90 13.70 -8.59
C LYS A 158 48.40 13.55 -8.37
N THR A 159 47.88 12.33 -8.40
CA THR A 159 46.59 12.02 -7.83
C THR A 159 46.81 12.41 -6.39
N LYS A 160 46.29 13.58 -5.99
CA LYS A 160 46.31 14.00 -4.59
C LYS A 160 45.81 12.78 -3.84
N GLN A 161 46.68 12.16 -3.03
CA GLN A 161 46.28 11.00 -2.26
C GLN A 161 45.18 11.52 -1.33
N VAL A 162 43.93 11.22 -1.64
CA VAL A 162 42.79 11.61 -0.82
C VAL A 162 42.58 10.57 0.28
N VAL A 163 42.14 11.03 1.44
CA VAL A 163 41.84 10.15 2.57
C VAL A 163 40.37 9.74 2.48
N LYS A 164 40.15 8.43 2.44
CA LYS A 164 38.82 7.81 2.49
C LYS A 164 38.58 7.30 3.91
N LEU A 165 37.56 7.83 4.57
CA LEU A 165 37.17 7.48 5.94
C LEU A 165 35.88 6.67 5.96
N LEU A 166 35.03 6.86 4.95
CA LEU A 166 33.79 6.11 4.80
C LEU A 166 34.05 4.75 4.17
N SER A 167 33.15 3.80 4.45
CA SER A 167 33.14 2.53 3.73
C SER A 167 32.84 2.75 2.23
N ASN A 168 33.33 1.87 1.36
CA ASN A 168 33.13 2.01 -0.09
C ASN A 168 31.64 2.14 -0.47
N LYS A 169 30.76 1.34 0.14
CA LYS A 169 29.31 1.40 -0.10
C LYS A 169 28.72 2.75 0.33
N ARG A 170 29.13 3.25 1.49
CA ARG A 170 28.65 4.53 2.03
C ARG A 170 29.13 5.71 1.20
N SER A 171 30.42 5.73 0.86
CA SER A 171 31.05 6.71 -0.01
C SER A 171 30.38 6.76 -1.39
N GLN A 172 30.03 5.60 -1.97
CA GLN A 172 29.31 5.53 -3.23
C GLN A 172 27.89 6.09 -3.12
N ALA A 173 27.14 5.76 -2.06
CA ALA A 173 25.78 6.27 -1.86
C ALA A 173 25.76 7.81 -1.76
N VAL A 174 26.64 8.39 -0.94
CA VAL A 174 26.79 9.83 -0.80
C VAL A 174 27.28 10.47 -2.11
N GLY A 175 28.20 9.81 -2.82
CA GLY A 175 28.70 10.26 -4.13
C GLY A 175 27.62 10.32 -5.20
N ILE A 176 26.68 9.36 -5.20
CA ILE A 176 25.51 9.36 -6.09
C ILE A 176 24.61 10.55 -5.75
N LEU A 177 24.26 10.73 -4.47
CA LEU A 177 23.42 11.85 -4.02
C LEU A 177 24.04 13.20 -4.41
N MET A 178 25.33 13.38 -4.15
CA MET A 178 26.06 14.59 -4.50
C MET A 178 26.06 14.86 -6.02
N SER A 179 26.17 13.80 -6.84
CA SER A 179 26.15 13.94 -8.30
C SER A 179 24.76 14.28 -8.85
N SER A 180 23.69 13.89 -8.15
CA SER A 180 22.31 14.15 -8.56
C SER A 180 21.74 15.47 -8.03
N LEU A 181 22.26 16.00 -6.92
CA LEU A 181 21.66 17.16 -6.24
C LEU A 181 21.67 18.43 -7.10
N HIS A 182 22.68 18.63 -7.96
CA HIS A 182 22.84 19.82 -8.81
C HIS A 182 22.56 21.17 -8.10
N LEU A 183 22.87 21.27 -6.81
CA LEU A 183 22.62 22.41 -5.94
C LEU A 183 23.90 22.82 -5.23
N ASP A 184 24.03 24.11 -4.94
CA ASP A 184 25.13 24.63 -4.15
C ASP A 184 24.84 24.49 -2.65
N MET A 185 25.89 24.30 -1.84
CA MET A 185 25.77 24.19 -0.38
C MET A 185 25.09 25.42 0.25
N LYS A 186 25.21 26.59 -0.38
CA LYS A 186 24.56 27.83 0.05
C LYS A 186 23.03 27.76 -0.09
N ASP A 187 22.54 27.13 -1.15
CA ASP A 187 21.10 26.98 -1.37
C ASP A 187 20.52 26.01 -0.34
N ILE A 188 21.24 24.93 -0.04
CA ILE A 188 20.88 23.98 1.04
C ILE A 188 20.85 24.70 2.39
N GLN A 189 21.89 25.48 2.71
CA GLN A 189 21.94 26.25 3.96
C GLN A 189 20.78 27.24 4.05
N HIS A 190 20.52 28.00 2.97
CA HIS A 190 19.41 28.96 2.93
C HIS A 190 18.07 28.27 3.18
N ALA A 191 17.81 27.16 2.49
CA ALA A 191 16.58 26.39 2.64
C ALA A 191 16.37 25.91 4.09
N VAL A 192 17.41 25.39 4.72
CA VAL A 192 17.32 24.82 6.08
C VAL A 192 17.24 25.89 7.17
N VAL A 193 18.00 26.99 7.04
CA VAL A 193 18.01 28.05 8.06
C VAL A 193 16.74 28.89 8.00
N ASN A 194 16.23 29.16 6.79
CA ASN A 194 15.07 30.02 6.57
C ASN A 194 13.74 29.27 6.40
N LEU A 195 13.75 27.93 6.41
CA LEU A 195 12.58 27.09 6.13
C LEU A 195 11.99 27.38 4.74
N ASP A 196 12.85 27.65 3.77
CA ASP A 196 12.47 27.98 2.40
C ASP A 196 12.73 26.79 1.48
N ASN A 197 11.68 26.04 1.17
CA ASN A 197 11.73 24.87 0.28
C ASN A 197 11.38 25.19 -1.18
N SER A 198 11.48 26.46 -1.61
CA SER A 198 11.19 26.85 -2.99
C SER A 198 12.27 26.42 -4.00
N VAL A 199 13.54 26.47 -3.59
CA VAL A 199 14.70 26.07 -4.41
C VAL A 199 15.10 24.62 -4.12
N VAL A 200 15.07 24.22 -2.84
CA VAL A 200 15.39 22.86 -2.39
C VAL A 200 14.10 22.21 -1.93
N ASP A 201 13.56 21.30 -2.74
CA ASP A 201 12.29 20.64 -2.43
C ASP A 201 12.40 19.66 -1.24
N LEU A 202 11.24 19.23 -0.74
CA LEU A 202 11.15 18.34 0.42
C LEU A 202 11.75 16.95 0.15
N GLU A 203 11.70 16.47 -1.09
CA GLU A 203 12.30 15.18 -1.47
C GLU A 203 13.83 15.24 -1.39
N THR A 204 14.42 16.34 -1.86
CA THR A 204 15.86 16.60 -1.76
C THR A 204 16.29 16.77 -0.30
N LEU A 205 15.52 17.52 0.50
CA LEU A 205 15.79 17.66 1.94
C LEU A 205 15.70 16.30 2.67
N GLN A 206 14.72 15.45 2.34
CA GLN A 206 14.62 14.09 2.86
C GLN A 206 15.86 13.27 2.49
N ALA A 207 16.28 13.30 1.22
CA ALA A 207 17.45 12.56 0.76
C ALA A 207 18.74 13.02 1.45
N LEU A 208 18.92 14.33 1.65
CA LEU A 208 20.02 14.91 2.41
C LEU A 208 19.98 14.47 3.88
N TYR A 209 18.80 14.49 4.50
CA TYR A 209 18.61 14.06 5.88
C TYR A 209 18.98 12.58 6.06
N GLU A 210 18.50 11.70 5.20
CA GLU A 210 18.80 10.26 5.29
C GLU A 210 20.28 9.95 5.04
N ASN A 211 20.96 10.75 4.22
CA ASN A 211 22.35 10.52 3.85
C ASN A 211 23.36 11.31 4.68
N ARG A 212 22.93 12.20 5.59
CA ARG A 212 23.82 12.97 6.47
C ARG A 212 24.78 12.07 7.25
N ALA A 213 25.94 12.62 7.64
CA ALA A 213 26.91 11.88 8.44
C ALA A 213 26.29 11.45 9.77
N GLN A 214 26.52 10.19 10.13
CA GLN A 214 26.23 9.71 11.48
C GLN A 214 27.29 10.24 12.46
N SER A 215 26.98 10.25 13.76
CA SER A 215 27.88 10.83 14.77
C SER A 215 29.30 10.24 14.72
N ASP A 216 29.44 8.93 14.54
CA ASP A 216 30.76 8.27 14.46
C ASP A 216 31.50 8.57 13.14
N GLU A 217 30.77 8.78 12.05
CA GLU A 217 31.33 9.20 10.75
C GLU A 217 31.84 10.63 10.86
N LEU A 218 31.02 11.52 11.44
CA LEU A 218 31.31 12.94 11.58
C LEU A 218 32.52 13.17 12.49
N GLU A 219 32.62 12.46 13.61
CA GLU A 219 33.79 12.54 14.52
C GLU A 219 35.10 12.19 13.80
N LYS A 220 35.11 11.15 12.96
CA LYS A 220 36.28 10.75 12.17
C LYS A 220 36.66 11.84 11.17
N ILE A 221 35.66 12.37 10.47
CA ILE A 221 35.82 13.44 9.47
C ILE A 221 36.35 14.72 10.12
N GLU A 222 35.77 15.15 11.24
CA GLU A 222 36.21 16.32 12.00
C GLU A 222 37.63 16.19 12.53
N LYS A 223 37.95 15.04 13.15
CA LYS A 223 39.30 14.78 13.68
C LYS A 223 40.34 14.89 12.58
N HIS A 224 40.04 14.36 11.40
CA HIS A 224 40.92 14.47 10.25
C HIS A 224 41.00 15.91 9.70
N SER A 225 39.87 16.63 9.64
CA SER A 225 39.82 18.03 9.19
C SER A 225 40.64 18.95 10.10
N LYS A 226 40.53 18.80 11.43
CA LYS A 226 41.32 19.55 12.42
C LYS A 226 42.81 19.23 12.31
N ALA A 227 43.17 17.94 12.28
CA ALA A 227 44.57 17.51 12.12
C ALA A 227 45.19 17.96 10.79
N SER A 228 44.37 18.15 9.75
CA SER A 228 44.82 18.63 8.44
C SER A 228 45.10 20.13 8.42
N LYS A 229 44.34 20.93 9.18
CA LYS A 229 44.62 22.37 9.35
C LYS A 229 45.90 22.65 10.14
N GLU A 230 46.28 21.77 11.06
CA GLU A 230 47.50 21.90 11.88
C GLU A 230 48.77 21.40 11.17
N LYS A 231 48.64 20.55 10.16
CA LYS A 231 49.76 19.96 9.43
C LYS A 231 49.69 20.35 7.96
N GLU A 232 50.60 21.24 7.55
CA GLU A 232 50.72 21.77 6.17
C GLU A 232 50.85 20.70 5.06
N ASN A 233 51.18 19.46 5.42
CA ASN A 233 51.33 18.30 4.52
C ASN A 233 50.20 17.25 4.61
N ALA A 234 49.08 17.56 5.26
CA ALA A 234 47.99 16.60 5.37
C ALA A 234 47.22 16.43 4.07
N LYS A 235 46.79 15.18 3.82
CA LYS A 235 46.02 14.81 2.65
C LYS A 235 44.60 15.39 2.75
N SER A 236 44.01 15.80 1.62
CA SER A 236 42.61 16.22 1.61
C SER A 236 41.68 15.02 1.77
N LEU A 237 40.51 15.21 2.36
CA LEU A 237 39.42 14.22 2.38
C LEU A 237 38.97 13.89 0.94
N ASP A 238 38.36 12.74 0.72
CA ASP A 238 37.65 12.47 -0.54
C ASP A 238 36.35 13.29 -0.62
N LYS A 239 35.79 13.46 -1.83
CA LYS A 239 34.65 14.36 -2.06
C LYS A 239 33.41 14.05 -1.21
N PRO A 240 33.00 12.78 -1.03
CA PRO A 240 31.85 12.46 -0.19
C PRO A 240 32.02 12.90 1.27
N GLU A 241 33.21 12.68 1.85
CA GLU A 241 33.55 13.14 3.19
C GLU A 241 33.55 14.66 3.31
N GLN A 242 34.05 15.37 2.28
CA GLN A 242 33.99 16.84 2.24
C GLN A 242 32.54 17.34 2.20
N PHE A 243 31.70 16.74 1.37
CA PHE A 243 30.28 17.08 1.26
C PHE A 243 29.55 16.88 2.59
N LEU A 244 29.75 15.73 3.24
CA LEU A 244 29.15 15.47 4.56
C LEU A 244 29.66 16.43 5.64
N TYR A 245 30.94 16.79 5.59
CA TYR A 245 31.51 17.78 6.50
C TYR A 245 30.87 19.15 6.28
N GLU A 246 30.79 19.64 5.04
CA GLU A 246 30.16 20.92 4.73
C GLU A 246 28.69 20.95 5.14
N LEU A 247 27.94 19.88 4.89
CA LEU A 247 26.55 19.74 5.33
C LEU A 247 26.42 19.85 6.86
N SER A 248 27.38 19.28 7.61
CA SER A 248 27.39 19.34 9.08
C SER A 248 27.70 20.74 9.64
N LEU A 249 28.27 21.64 8.83
CA LEU A 249 28.53 23.03 9.22
C LEU A 249 27.26 23.88 9.21
N ILE A 250 26.17 23.40 8.59
CA ILE A 250 24.87 24.07 8.66
C ILE A 250 24.34 23.95 10.10
N PRO A 251 24.05 25.07 10.80
CA PRO A 251 23.64 25.05 12.19
C PRO A 251 22.42 24.17 12.45
N ASN A 252 22.57 23.16 13.32
CA ASN A 252 21.50 22.23 13.68
C ASN A 252 20.78 21.60 12.47
N PHE A 253 21.54 21.25 11.42
CA PHE A 253 21.00 20.71 10.18
C PHE A 253 19.99 19.57 10.40
N SER A 254 20.35 18.58 11.23
CA SER A 254 19.50 17.40 11.45
C SER A 254 18.16 17.80 12.08
N GLU A 255 18.21 18.57 13.15
CA GLU A 255 17.05 19.02 13.91
C GLU A 255 16.11 19.85 13.01
N ARG A 256 16.68 20.81 12.26
CA ARG A 256 15.91 21.71 11.40
C ARG A 256 15.21 20.97 10.27
N VAL A 257 15.95 20.12 9.56
CA VAL A 257 15.37 19.36 8.44
C VAL A 257 14.32 18.38 8.93
N PHE A 258 14.53 17.74 10.08
CA PHE A 258 13.48 16.91 10.70
C PHE A 258 12.19 17.70 10.93
N CYS A 259 12.29 18.88 11.54
CA CYS A 259 11.11 19.72 11.80
C CYS A 259 10.43 20.20 10.52
N ILE A 260 11.17 20.60 9.49
CA ILE A 260 10.63 21.02 8.18
C ILE A 260 9.82 19.89 7.54
N LEU A 261 10.39 18.68 7.47
CA LEU A 261 9.75 17.50 6.88
C LEU A 261 8.54 17.03 7.68
N PHE A 262 8.62 17.13 9.01
CA PHE A 262 7.50 16.79 9.88
C PHE A 262 6.35 17.80 9.71
N GLN A 263 6.64 19.10 9.71
CA GLN A 263 5.65 20.15 9.53
C GLN A 263 4.86 19.98 8.21
N SER A 264 5.56 19.67 7.11
CA SER A 264 4.92 19.48 5.80
C SER A 264 3.98 18.28 5.78
N THR A 265 4.33 17.18 6.45
CA THR A 265 3.55 15.93 6.43
C THR A 265 2.45 15.89 7.50
N PHE A 266 2.62 16.59 8.63
CA PHE A 266 1.66 16.62 9.72
C PHE A 266 0.33 17.24 9.29
N SER A 267 0.39 18.43 8.67
CA SER A 267 -0.80 19.20 8.27
C SER A 267 -1.68 18.43 7.28
N GLU A 268 -1.06 17.75 6.30
CA GLU A 268 -1.77 16.91 5.35
C GLU A 268 -2.42 15.71 6.05
N SER A 269 -1.68 15.05 6.94
CA SER A 269 -2.13 13.85 7.65
C SER A 269 -3.31 14.15 8.58
N ILE A 270 -3.21 15.19 9.43
CA ILE A 270 -4.30 15.54 10.35
C ILE A 270 -5.53 16.05 9.59
N GLY A 271 -5.32 16.83 8.52
CA GLY A 271 -6.40 17.29 7.65
C GLY A 271 -7.13 16.13 6.96
N SER A 272 -6.39 15.10 6.52
CA SER A 272 -6.97 13.89 5.93
C SER A 272 -7.84 13.11 6.91
N ILE A 273 -7.36 12.93 8.15
CA ILE A 273 -8.14 12.28 9.23
C ILE A 273 -9.40 13.09 9.52
N ARG A 274 -9.26 14.41 9.69
CA ARG A 274 -10.38 15.31 9.98
C ARG A 274 -11.46 15.25 8.91
N ARG A 275 -11.12 15.36 7.62
CA ARG A 275 -12.10 15.28 6.51
C ARG A 275 -12.87 13.96 6.51
N LYS A 276 -12.21 12.83 6.80
CA LYS A 276 -12.87 11.51 6.88
C LYS A 276 -13.86 11.43 8.05
N LEU A 277 -13.49 11.99 9.21
CA LEU A 277 -14.36 12.04 10.38
C LEU A 277 -15.54 13.00 10.18
N GLU A 278 -15.32 14.16 9.56
CA GLU A 278 -16.36 15.11 9.20
C GLU A 278 -17.35 14.51 8.19
N LEU A 279 -16.86 13.78 7.18
CA LEU A 279 -17.72 13.01 6.26
C LEU A 279 -18.59 12.01 7.02
N LEU A 280 -17.99 11.20 7.90
CA LEU A 280 -18.71 10.21 8.69
C LEU A 280 -19.77 10.87 9.58
N GLN A 281 -19.41 11.96 10.26
CA GLN A 281 -20.34 12.73 11.10
C GLN A 281 -21.51 13.26 10.28
N LYS A 282 -21.23 13.92 9.16
CA LYS A 282 -22.26 14.44 8.24
C LYS A 282 -23.21 13.33 7.80
N LEU A 283 -22.70 12.18 7.39
CA LEU A 283 -23.52 11.05 6.97
C LEU A 283 -24.37 10.49 8.11
N CYS A 284 -23.82 10.38 9.32
CA CYS A 284 -24.60 9.98 10.50
C CYS A 284 -25.73 10.97 10.80
N GLU A 285 -25.48 12.27 10.68
CA GLU A 285 -26.49 13.31 10.86
C GLU A 285 -27.56 13.23 9.77
N THR A 286 -27.16 13.10 8.51
CA THR A 286 -28.06 12.92 7.36
C THR A 286 -28.96 11.69 7.56
N LEU A 287 -28.38 10.53 7.89
CA LEU A 287 -29.14 9.29 8.11
C LEU A 287 -30.11 9.39 9.30
N LYS A 288 -29.80 10.20 10.32
CA LYS A 288 -30.61 10.35 11.52
C LYS A 288 -31.70 11.41 11.40
N ASN A 289 -31.50 12.43 10.58
CA ASN A 289 -32.31 13.64 10.63
C ASN A 289 -32.98 13.99 9.29
N GLU A 290 -32.48 13.50 8.14
CA GLU A 290 -33.07 13.87 6.85
C GLU A 290 -34.45 13.27 6.64
N SER A 291 -35.38 14.14 6.21
CA SER A 291 -36.76 13.76 5.95
C SER A 291 -36.89 12.73 4.82
N GLY A 292 -36.02 12.79 3.81
CA GLY A 292 -35.98 11.82 2.70
C GLY A 292 -35.69 10.40 3.20
N VAL A 293 -34.70 10.24 4.08
CA VAL A 293 -34.35 8.96 4.71
C VAL A 293 -35.54 8.42 5.52
N MET A 294 -36.17 9.27 6.34
CA MET A 294 -37.32 8.89 7.15
C MET A 294 -38.52 8.46 6.30
N ARG A 295 -38.79 9.15 5.19
CA ARG A 295 -39.86 8.78 4.25
C ARG A 295 -39.60 7.44 3.59
N VAL A 296 -38.36 7.17 3.16
CA VAL A 296 -37.99 5.88 2.56
C VAL A 296 -38.15 4.74 3.57
N LEU A 297 -37.63 4.89 4.80
CA LEU A 297 -37.81 3.89 5.85
C LEU A 297 -39.29 3.68 6.21
N GLY A 298 -40.07 4.76 6.28
CA GLY A 298 -41.51 4.72 6.51
C GLY A 298 -42.28 3.96 5.42
N LEU A 299 -41.92 4.14 4.15
CA LEU A 299 -42.51 3.38 3.04
C LEU A 299 -42.21 1.88 3.16
N VAL A 300 -40.96 1.51 3.45
CA VAL A 300 -40.57 0.11 3.64
C VAL A 300 -41.38 -0.50 4.80
N LEU A 301 -41.52 0.22 5.92
CA LEU A 301 -42.28 -0.23 7.07
C LEU A 301 -43.76 -0.42 6.74
N ALA A 302 -44.39 0.56 6.08
CA ALA A 302 -45.81 0.53 5.73
C ALA A 302 -46.13 -0.63 4.78
N PHE A 303 -45.37 -0.80 3.70
CA PHE A 303 -45.60 -1.90 2.77
C PHE A 303 -45.27 -3.26 3.40
N GLY A 304 -44.20 -3.35 4.19
CA GLY A 304 -43.87 -4.57 4.92
C GLY A 304 -44.98 -5.00 5.88
N ASN A 305 -45.55 -4.06 6.63
CA ASN A 305 -46.68 -4.32 7.53
C ASN A 305 -47.94 -4.76 6.79
N TYR A 306 -48.25 -4.12 5.65
CA TYR A 306 -49.39 -4.50 4.83
C TYR A 306 -49.23 -5.91 4.26
N MET A 307 -48.06 -6.23 3.72
CA MET A 307 -47.75 -7.56 3.16
C MET A 307 -47.78 -8.67 4.22
N ASN A 308 -47.40 -8.35 5.46
CA ASN A 308 -47.41 -9.29 6.58
C ASN A 308 -48.71 -9.22 7.42
N GLY A 309 -49.77 -8.59 6.90
CA GLY A 309 -51.06 -8.49 7.58
C GLY A 309 -51.62 -9.86 7.98
N GLY A 310 -52.16 -9.95 9.20
CA GLY A 310 -52.67 -11.21 9.77
C GLY A 310 -51.59 -12.16 10.31
N ASN A 311 -50.30 -11.89 10.07
CA ASN A 311 -49.20 -12.64 10.66
C ASN A 311 -48.73 -11.99 11.97
N ARG A 312 -49.05 -12.63 13.11
CA ARG A 312 -48.78 -12.12 14.45
C ARG A 312 -47.29 -11.98 14.83
N THR A 313 -46.38 -12.58 14.05
CA THR A 313 -44.92 -12.51 14.30
C THR A 313 -44.17 -11.64 13.31
N ARG A 314 -44.81 -11.21 12.20
CA ARG A 314 -44.16 -10.44 11.12
C ARG A 314 -44.84 -9.12 10.78
N GLY A 315 -46.16 -9.03 10.99
CA GLY A 315 -46.93 -7.81 10.78
C GLY A 315 -47.00 -6.96 12.05
N GLN A 316 -47.59 -5.77 11.94
CA GLN A 316 -47.72 -4.81 13.05
C GLN A 316 -46.36 -4.47 13.71
N ALA A 317 -45.30 -4.42 12.92
CA ALA A 317 -43.97 -4.02 13.38
C ALA A 317 -43.87 -2.49 13.52
N ASP A 318 -43.20 -2.02 14.57
CA ASP A 318 -42.85 -0.61 14.76
C ASP A 318 -41.55 -0.21 14.03
N GLY A 319 -40.78 -1.21 13.57
CA GLY A 319 -39.51 -1.02 12.87
C GLY A 319 -38.96 -2.32 12.31
N PHE A 320 -37.83 -2.25 11.63
CA PHE A 320 -37.17 -3.41 11.02
C PHE A 320 -35.64 -3.28 11.09
N GLY A 321 -34.95 -4.41 11.06
CA GLY A 321 -33.50 -4.44 10.89
C GLY A 321 -33.09 -3.99 9.49
N LEU A 322 -32.04 -3.17 9.38
CA LEU A 322 -31.59 -2.63 8.09
C LEU A 322 -31.07 -3.70 7.11
N ASP A 323 -30.82 -4.93 7.59
CA ASP A 323 -30.43 -6.08 6.77
C ASP A 323 -31.51 -6.50 5.76
N ILE A 324 -32.75 -6.02 5.92
CA ILE A 324 -33.82 -6.24 4.94
C ILE A 324 -33.65 -5.40 3.68
N LEU A 325 -32.98 -4.24 3.75
CA LEU A 325 -32.93 -3.26 2.65
C LEU A 325 -32.36 -3.86 1.35
N PRO A 326 -31.25 -4.62 1.35
CA PRO A 326 -30.73 -5.25 0.14
C PRO A 326 -31.66 -6.32 -0.44
N LYS A 327 -32.55 -6.92 0.37
CA LYS A 327 -33.45 -8.02 0.00
C LYS A 327 -34.74 -7.52 -0.68
N LEU A 328 -35.04 -6.22 -0.62
CA LEU A 328 -36.22 -5.63 -1.27
C LEU A 328 -36.25 -5.82 -2.79
N LYS A 329 -35.07 -6.01 -3.41
CA LYS A 329 -34.95 -6.28 -4.85
C LYS A 329 -35.41 -7.70 -5.24
N ASP A 330 -35.41 -8.62 -4.27
CA ASP A 330 -35.68 -10.04 -4.47
C ASP A 330 -37.17 -10.37 -4.35
N VAL A 331 -37.92 -9.54 -3.61
CA VAL A 331 -39.38 -9.64 -3.52
C VAL A 331 -40.00 -9.12 -4.82
N LYS A 332 -40.70 -9.99 -5.56
CA LYS A 332 -41.29 -9.67 -6.87
C LYS A 332 -42.81 -9.46 -6.79
N SER A 333 -43.34 -8.70 -7.74
CA SER A 333 -44.77 -8.63 -8.02
C SER A 333 -45.30 -9.99 -8.50
N SER A 334 -46.62 -10.16 -8.47
CA SER A 334 -47.29 -11.42 -8.86
C SER A 334 -47.00 -11.86 -10.30
N ASP A 335 -46.70 -10.91 -11.18
CA ASP A 335 -46.33 -11.13 -12.58
C ASP A 335 -44.81 -11.15 -12.81
N ASN A 336 -44.01 -11.08 -11.74
CA ASN A 336 -42.54 -10.97 -11.76
C ASN A 336 -41.97 -9.77 -12.57
N SER A 337 -42.78 -8.79 -12.95
CA SER A 337 -42.36 -7.66 -13.79
C SER A 337 -41.56 -6.61 -13.02
N ARG A 338 -41.80 -6.45 -11.72
CA ARG A 338 -41.12 -5.45 -10.87
C ARG A 338 -40.78 -6.01 -9.49
N SER A 339 -39.75 -5.46 -8.87
CA SER A 339 -39.43 -5.75 -7.47
C SER A 339 -40.15 -4.81 -6.52
N LEU A 340 -40.25 -5.18 -5.25
CA LEU A 340 -40.74 -4.30 -4.18
C LEU A 340 -39.89 -3.03 -4.09
N LEU A 341 -38.55 -3.13 -4.25
CA LEU A 341 -37.66 -1.97 -4.33
C LEU A 341 -38.08 -1.01 -5.46
N SER A 342 -38.27 -1.51 -6.68
CA SER A 342 -38.69 -0.69 -7.83
C SER A 342 -40.06 -0.05 -7.61
N TYR A 343 -40.98 -0.76 -6.97
CA TYR A 343 -42.28 -0.23 -6.60
C TYR A 343 -42.18 0.90 -5.56
N ILE A 344 -41.37 0.74 -4.51
CA ILE A 344 -41.15 1.76 -3.47
C ILE A 344 -40.55 3.02 -4.07
N VAL A 345 -39.53 2.90 -4.93
CA VAL A 345 -38.94 4.05 -5.64
C VAL A 345 -39.98 4.76 -6.49
N SER A 346 -40.77 4.01 -7.27
CA SER A 346 -41.83 4.58 -8.09
C SER A 346 -42.91 5.28 -7.26
N TYR A 347 -43.25 4.71 -6.10
CA TYR A 347 -44.21 5.30 -5.18
C TYR A 347 -43.66 6.58 -4.55
N TYR A 348 -42.38 6.58 -4.14
CA TYR A 348 -41.73 7.76 -3.58
C TYR A 348 -41.78 8.93 -4.57
N LEU A 349 -41.33 8.71 -5.80
CA LEU A 349 -41.30 9.73 -6.84
C LEU A 349 -42.69 10.30 -7.15
N ARG A 350 -43.73 9.47 -7.13
CA ARG A 350 -45.10 9.92 -7.45
C ARG A 350 -45.79 10.68 -6.33
N ASN A 351 -45.40 10.46 -5.07
CA ASN A 351 -46.16 10.91 -3.91
C ASN A 351 -45.38 11.85 -2.98
N PHE A 352 -44.04 11.87 -3.03
CA PHE A 352 -43.21 12.66 -2.11
C PHE A 352 -42.19 13.57 -2.80
N ASP A 353 -41.98 13.42 -4.10
CA ASP A 353 -41.06 14.24 -4.88
C ASP A 353 -41.85 15.08 -5.90
N GLU A 354 -41.99 16.37 -5.60
CA GLU A 354 -42.72 17.33 -6.45
C GLU A 354 -41.98 17.61 -7.77
N ASP A 355 -40.66 17.39 -7.78
CA ASP A 355 -39.76 17.62 -8.90
C ASP A 355 -39.41 16.34 -9.66
N ALA A 356 -40.12 15.24 -9.40
CA ALA A 356 -39.89 13.96 -10.06
C ALA A 356 -39.86 14.09 -11.59
N GLY A 357 -38.76 13.65 -12.21
CA GLY A 357 -38.54 13.74 -13.66
C GLY A 357 -38.04 15.10 -14.16
N ARG A 358 -37.74 16.04 -13.27
CA ARG A 358 -37.12 17.34 -13.56
C ARG A 358 -35.66 17.36 -13.10
N GLU A 359 -34.90 18.36 -13.55
CA GLU A 359 -33.49 18.55 -13.15
C GLU A 359 -33.34 18.88 -11.66
N GLN A 360 -34.40 19.37 -11.01
CA GLN A 360 -34.42 19.73 -9.60
C GLN A 360 -34.67 18.52 -8.68
N CYS A 361 -34.94 17.33 -9.23
CA CYS A 361 -35.13 16.10 -8.45
C CYS A 361 -33.88 15.80 -7.61
N ILE A 362 -34.07 15.65 -6.29
CA ILE A 362 -32.99 15.37 -5.34
C ILE A 362 -33.06 13.91 -4.89
N PHE A 363 -31.92 13.22 -4.91
CA PHE A 363 -31.81 11.89 -4.33
C PHE A 363 -32.03 11.96 -2.81
N PRO A 364 -33.03 11.26 -2.24
CA PRO A 364 -33.46 11.47 -0.85
C PRO A 364 -32.58 10.76 0.19
N LEU A 365 -31.55 10.06 -0.25
CA LEU A 365 -30.59 9.35 0.60
C LEU A 365 -29.21 10.00 0.43
N PRO A 366 -28.27 9.77 1.36
CA PRO A 366 -26.91 10.25 1.18
C PRO A 366 -26.27 9.72 -0.10
N ASP A 367 -25.30 10.46 -0.63
CA ASP A 367 -24.59 10.06 -1.84
C ASP A 367 -23.98 8.64 -1.68
N PRO A 368 -24.21 7.73 -2.64
CA PRO A 368 -23.71 6.36 -2.53
C PRO A 368 -22.18 6.24 -2.43
N GLN A 369 -21.43 7.15 -3.07
CA GLN A 369 -19.97 7.17 -3.03
C GLN A 369 -19.48 7.59 -1.64
N ASP A 370 -20.14 8.56 -1.02
CA ASP A 370 -19.85 8.99 0.36
C ASP A 370 -20.13 7.86 1.36
N LEU A 371 -21.27 7.18 1.23
CA LEU A 371 -21.60 5.99 2.04
C LEU A 371 -20.59 4.87 1.87
N PHE A 372 -20.15 4.62 0.63
CA PHE A 372 -19.12 3.62 0.35
C PHE A 372 -17.81 3.98 1.04
N GLN A 373 -17.34 5.22 0.91
CA GLN A 373 -16.12 5.68 1.58
C GLN A 373 -16.21 5.53 3.10
N ALA A 374 -17.32 5.98 3.69
CA ALA A 374 -17.55 5.88 5.14
C ALA A 374 -17.57 4.42 5.63
N SER A 375 -18.13 3.50 4.83
CA SER A 375 -18.19 2.07 5.16
C SER A 375 -16.81 1.41 5.27
N GLN A 376 -15.78 1.98 4.64
CA GLN A 376 -14.41 1.46 4.67
C GLN A 376 -13.59 2.00 5.84
N LEU A 377 -14.11 2.97 6.60
CA LEU A 377 -13.38 3.61 7.70
C LEU A 377 -13.30 2.69 8.92
N LYS A 378 -12.14 2.68 9.58
CA LYS A 378 -11.88 1.91 10.80
C LYS A 378 -11.36 2.82 11.91
N PHE A 379 -12.07 2.85 13.04
CA PHE A 379 -11.67 3.67 14.19
C PHE A 379 -10.29 3.29 14.75
N ASP A 380 -9.95 2.01 14.75
CA ASP A 380 -8.64 1.54 15.22
C ASP A 380 -7.48 2.13 14.40
N ASP A 381 -7.68 2.34 13.10
CA ASP A 381 -6.65 2.90 12.23
C ASP A 381 -6.48 4.39 12.53
N PHE A 382 -7.58 5.15 12.69
CA PHE A 382 -7.51 6.54 13.15
C PHE A 382 -6.83 6.68 14.52
N GLN A 383 -7.13 5.78 15.47
CA GLN A 383 -6.49 5.80 16.78
C GLN A 383 -4.99 5.50 16.71
N LYS A 384 -4.56 4.61 15.82
CA LYS A 384 -3.12 4.34 15.59
C LYS A 384 -2.45 5.57 14.98
N ASP A 385 -3.06 6.15 13.94
CA ASP A 385 -2.51 7.30 13.23
C ASP A 385 -2.39 8.51 14.15
N LEU A 386 -3.43 8.83 14.93
CA LEU A 386 -3.40 9.94 15.90
C LEU A 386 -2.36 9.71 17.00
N ARG A 387 -2.19 8.47 17.49
CA ARG A 387 -1.14 8.15 18.47
C ARG A 387 0.25 8.32 17.90
N LYS A 388 0.48 7.84 16.67
CA LYS A 388 1.74 8.02 15.95
C LYS A 388 2.04 9.50 15.77
N MET A 389 1.07 10.25 15.26
CA MET A 389 1.18 11.68 15.02
C MET A 389 1.48 12.48 16.30
N LYS A 390 0.84 12.14 17.42
CA LYS A 390 1.15 12.73 18.73
C LYS A 390 2.57 12.42 19.19
N LYS A 391 3.06 11.19 18.95
CA LYS A 391 4.44 10.81 19.28
C LYS A 391 5.43 11.61 18.43
N ASP A 392 5.16 11.71 17.13
CA ASP A 392 6.05 12.40 16.19
C ASP A 392 6.05 13.92 16.43
N LEU A 393 4.91 14.51 16.82
CA LEU A 393 4.82 15.91 17.26
C LEU A 393 5.73 16.18 18.46
N ARG A 394 5.73 15.30 19.47
CA ARG A 394 6.64 15.41 20.62
C ARG A 394 8.11 15.29 20.23
N ALA A 395 8.42 14.46 19.24
CA ALA A 395 9.76 14.40 18.69
C ALA A 395 10.13 15.74 18.02
N CYS A 396 9.21 16.33 17.25
CA CYS A 396 9.41 17.64 16.64
C CYS A 396 9.62 18.75 17.68
N GLU A 397 8.81 18.78 18.75
CA GLU A 397 9.01 19.69 19.89
C GLU A 397 10.42 19.55 20.49
N THR A 398 10.89 18.31 20.63
CA THR A 398 12.22 18.01 21.19
C THR A 398 13.34 18.48 20.26
N GLU A 399 13.25 18.20 18.96
CA GLU A 399 14.24 18.66 17.98
C GLU A 399 14.25 20.20 17.85
N ALA A 400 13.07 20.83 17.82
CA ALA A 400 12.95 22.28 17.82
C ALA A 400 13.59 22.92 19.06
N ALA A 401 13.35 22.34 20.25
CA ALA A 401 13.97 22.81 21.49
C ALA A 401 15.51 22.75 21.46
N LYS A 402 16.10 21.73 20.81
CA LYS A 402 17.56 21.68 20.61
C LYS A 402 18.04 22.84 19.73
N VAL A 403 17.31 23.17 18.65
CA VAL A 403 17.63 24.34 17.82
C VAL A 403 17.61 25.60 18.67
N TYR A 404 16.59 25.78 19.52
CA TYR A 404 16.46 26.97 20.37
C TYR A 404 17.60 27.12 21.38
N GLN A 405 18.13 26.00 21.88
CA GLN A 405 19.18 26.00 22.91
C GLN A 405 20.59 26.08 22.33
N LEU A 406 20.82 25.51 21.13
CA LEU A 406 22.16 25.31 20.57
C LEU A 406 22.49 26.28 19.43
N SER A 407 21.49 26.89 18.77
CA SER A 407 21.73 27.88 17.72
C SER A 407 22.17 29.22 18.31
N LEU A 408 23.06 29.90 17.59
CA LEU A 408 23.37 31.31 17.84
C LEU A 408 22.14 32.19 17.53
N GLU A 409 22.02 33.34 18.19
CA GLU A 409 20.90 34.28 18.02
C GLU A 409 20.67 34.66 16.54
N GLU A 410 21.75 34.86 15.78
CA GLU A 410 21.72 35.21 14.36
C GLU A 410 21.18 34.10 13.42
N HIS A 411 21.10 32.86 13.92
CA HIS A 411 20.58 31.72 13.16
C HIS A 411 19.25 31.22 13.71
N LEU A 412 18.74 31.82 14.79
CA LEU A 412 17.54 31.34 15.47
C LEU A 412 16.28 31.64 14.64
N GLN A 413 16.25 32.79 13.97
CA GLN A 413 15.13 33.21 13.14
C GLN A 413 15.38 32.96 11.65
N PRO A 414 14.34 32.67 10.85
CA PRO A 414 12.89 32.63 11.20
C PRO A 414 12.41 31.30 11.80
N PHE A 415 13.32 30.35 12.06
CA PHE A 415 12.94 28.99 12.48
C PHE A 415 12.12 28.94 13.75
N LYS A 416 12.52 29.70 14.77
CA LYS A 416 11.82 29.69 16.04
C LYS A 416 10.37 30.13 15.92
N ASP A 417 10.12 31.30 15.30
CA ASP A 417 8.77 31.85 15.19
C ASP A 417 7.84 30.91 14.39
N ASN A 418 8.33 30.39 13.25
CA ASN A 418 7.56 29.46 12.42
C ASN A 418 7.21 28.15 13.16
N MET A 419 8.18 27.61 13.91
CA MET A 419 8.00 26.33 14.59
C MET A 419 7.14 26.46 15.86
N GLU A 420 7.28 27.56 16.62
CA GLU A 420 6.38 27.87 17.73
C GLU A 420 4.94 28.07 17.24
N GLN A 421 4.75 28.79 16.13
CA GLN A 421 3.44 28.95 15.52
C GLN A 421 2.86 27.60 15.09
N PHE A 422 3.64 26.75 14.41
CA PHE A 422 3.20 25.42 13.99
C PHE A 422 2.81 24.51 15.17
N ILE A 423 3.65 24.44 16.21
CA ILE A 423 3.42 23.57 17.38
C ILE A 423 2.19 24.03 18.20
N SER A 424 1.89 25.34 18.20
CA SER A 424 0.76 25.89 18.96
C SER A 424 -0.62 25.65 18.33
N GLN A 425 -0.69 25.29 17.05
CA GLN A 425 -1.93 25.01 16.31
C GLN A 425 -2.46 23.61 16.64
#